data_AF-A0A183HIS0-F1
#
_entry.id   AF-A0A183HIS0-F1
#
_cell.length_a   1.000
_cell.length_b   1.000
_cell.length_c   1.000
_cell.angle_alpha   90.00
_cell.angle_beta   90.00
_cell.angle_gamma   90.00
#
_symmetry.space_group_name_H-M   'P 1'
#
loop_
_entity.id
_entity.type
_entity.pdbx_description
1 polymer ?
#
loop_
_entity_poly.entity_id
_entity_poly.type
_entity_poly.pdbx_seq_one_letter_code
_entity_poly.pdbx_strand_id
1 'polypeptide(L)'
;MKNVSEIVPNVIEMLNLPISTAPIMEMSVIDDTLWLATACKVTIISMKSLTTLRKIYVASSISGHGSAMFEKIRSMCPSSYGVWITTAHSQVLQLWKDNECILILDLGKEQYNKLM
;
A
#
# COMPACT_ATOMS: atom_id res chain seq x y z
N MET A 1 33.58 -2.36 15.64
CA MET A 1 32.49 -2.79 14.73
C MET A 1 31.71 -3.89 15.42
N LYS A 2 30.49 -3.61 15.90
CA LYS A 2 29.63 -4.63 16.51
C LYS A 2 28.94 -5.37 15.37
N ASN A 3 29.26 -6.66 15.22
CA ASN A 3 28.49 -7.58 14.39
C ASN A 3 27.06 -7.60 14.94
N VAL A 4 26.11 -7.11 14.17
CA VAL A 4 24.68 -7.34 14.42
C VAL A 4 24.47 -8.82 14.13
N SER A 5 24.60 -9.64 15.17
CA SER A 5 24.22 -11.05 15.12
C SER A 5 22.79 -11.13 14.59
N GLU A 6 22.53 -12.04 13.63
CA GLU A 6 21.19 -12.38 13.19
C GLU A 6 20.32 -12.67 14.42
N ILE A 7 19.43 -11.73 14.75
CA ILE A 7 18.45 -11.91 15.81
C ILE A 7 17.40 -12.84 15.22
N VAL A 8 17.55 -14.14 15.47
CA VAL A 8 16.45 -15.09 15.29
C VAL A 8 15.47 -14.82 16.43
N PRO A 9 14.23 -14.33 16.19
CA PRO A 9 13.34 -13.95 17.27
C PRO A 9 12.87 -15.22 18.00
N ASN A 10 13.50 -15.56 19.13
CA ASN A 10 13.12 -16.71 19.96
C ASN A 10 12.31 -16.32 21.21
N VAL A 11 12.12 -15.01 21.43
CA VAL A 11 11.25 -14.44 22.47
C VAL A 11 10.23 -13.56 21.76
N ILE A 12 8.96 -13.63 22.19
CA ILE A 12 7.90 -12.69 21.76
C ILE A 12 8.23 -11.32 22.37
N GLU A 13 9.25 -10.65 21.85
CA GLU A 13 9.56 -9.27 22.19
C GLU A 13 8.66 -8.37 21.34
N MET A 14 7.80 -7.59 22.01
CA MET A 14 6.94 -6.63 21.34
C MET A 14 7.77 -5.40 20.95
N LEU A 15 8.17 -5.33 19.68
CA LEU A 15 8.84 -4.15 19.11
C LEU A 15 7.81 -3.10 18.67
N ASN A 16 7.93 -1.88 19.19
CA ASN A 16 7.06 -0.77 18.81
C ASN A 16 7.60 -0.05 17.57
N LEU A 17 6.91 -0.18 16.43
CA LEU A 17 7.21 0.57 15.22
C LEU A 17 6.13 1.65 14.98
N PRO A 18 6.46 2.95 15.01
CA PRO A 18 5.47 4.03 14.85
C PRO A 18 5.05 4.18 13.38
N ILE A 19 4.18 3.28 12.91
CA ILE A 19 3.75 3.16 11.51
C ILE A 19 2.51 4.02 11.23
N SER A 20 1.45 3.80 12.02
CA SER A 20 0.15 4.44 11.85
C SER A 20 -0.69 4.28 13.11
N THR A 21 -1.64 5.20 13.33
CA THR A 21 -2.69 5.06 14.34
C THR A 21 -3.91 4.29 13.79
N ALA A 22 -4.00 4.13 12.47
CA ALA A 22 -5.03 3.34 11.83
C ALA A 22 -4.67 1.84 11.87
N PRO A 23 -5.66 0.93 11.99
CA PRO A 23 -5.43 -0.51 11.92
C PRO A 23 -4.72 -0.94 10.62
N ILE A 24 -3.93 -2.00 10.72
CA ILE A 24 -3.38 -2.69 9.55
C ILE A 24 -4.52 -3.46 8.88
N MET A 25 -4.80 -3.09 7.64
CA MET A 25 -5.85 -3.71 6.83
C MET A 25 -5.30 -4.93 6.07
N GLU A 26 -4.03 -4.86 5.67
CA GLU A 26 -3.38 -5.87 4.86
C GLU A 26 -1.86 -5.70 4.88
N MET A 27 -1.15 -6.80 4.59
CA MET A 27 0.29 -6.82 4.44
C MET A 27 0.72 -7.64 3.22
N SER A 28 1.86 -7.28 2.63
CA SER A 28 2.49 -8.06 1.57
C SER A 28 4.01 -7.99 1.72
N VAL A 29 4.68 -9.12 1.46
CA VAL A 29 6.14 -9.18 1.36
C VAL A 29 6.52 -9.05 -0.11
N ILE A 30 7.38 -8.09 -0.41
CA ILE A 30 7.87 -7.81 -1.76
C ILE A 30 9.37 -7.65 -1.66
N ASP A 31 10.09 -8.60 -2.24
CA ASP A 31 11.55 -8.75 -2.10
C ASP A 31 11.95 -8.73 -0.60
N ASP A 32 12.89 -7.86 -0.23
CA ASP A 32 13.35 -7.67 1.15
C ASP A 32 12.52 -6.63 1.95
N THR A 33 11.31 -6.30 1.48
CA THR A 33 10.46 -5.26 2.09
C THR A 33 9.08 -5.78 2.50
N LEU A 34 8.60 -5.29 3.65
CA LEU A 34 7.25 -5.50 4.14
C LEU A 34 6.40 -4.26 3.86
N TRP A 35 5.33 -4.44 3.09
CA TRP A 35 4.36 -3.39 2.75
C TRP A 35 3.15 -3.54 3.65
N LEU A 36 2.80 -2.49 4.38
CA LEU A 36 1.67 -2.47 5.31
C LEU A 36 0.65 -1.42 4.87
N ALA A 37 -0.57 -1.87 4.53
CA ALA A 37 -1.68 -0.98 4.24
C ALA A 37 -2.41 -0.58 5.53
N THR A 38 -2.51 0.72 5.77
CA THR A 38 -3.26 1.32 6.89
C THR A 38 -4.13 2.44 6.36
N ALA A 39 -5.47 2.32 6.50
CA ALA A 39 -6.42 3.24 5.88
C ALA A 39 -6.10 3.53 4.40
N CYS A 40 -5.62 4.73 4.05
CA CYS A 40 -5.26 5.14 2.69
C CYS A 40 -3.74 5.15 2.40
N LYS A 41 -2.94 4.62 3.33
CA LYS A 41 -1.48 4.73 3.31
C LYS A 41 -0.81 3.37 3.32
N VAL A 42 0.12 3.15 2.39
CA VAL A 42 1.05 2.01 2.42
C VAL A 42 2.35 2.47 3.09
N THR A 43 2.77 1.79 4.14
CA THR A 43 4.10 1.98 4.75
C THR A 43 5.00 0.83 4.35
N ILE A 44 6.19 1.14 3.82
CA ILE A 44 7.14 0.15 3.35
C ILE A 44 8.30 0.09 4.33
N ILE A 45 8.58 -1.10 4.83
CA ILE A 45 9.54 -1.37 5.89
C ILE A 45 10.60 -2.33 5.36
N SER A 46 11.87 -2.06 5.67
CA SER A 46 12.96 -3.00 5.41
C SER A 46 12.82 -4.20 6.35
N MET A 47 12.75 -5.42 5.83
CA MET A 47 12.69 -6.61 6.70
C MET A 47 14.01 -6.88 7.42
N LYS A 48 15.14 -6.43 6.87
CA LYS A 48 16.47 -6.63 7.46
C LYS A 48 16.74 -5.70 8.65
N SER A 49 16.30 -4.44 8.56
CA SER A 49 16.57 -3.42 9.57
C SER A 49 15.35 -2.98 10.38
N LEU A 50 14.15 -3.43 10.00
CA LEU A 50 12.86 -3.02 10.56
C LEU A 50 12.63 -1.50 10.53
N THR A 51 13.33 -0.79 9.65
CA THR A 51 13.20 0.66 9.47
C THR A 51 12.15 0.98 8.41
N THR A 52 11.37 2.04 8.64
CA THR A 52 10.48 2.57 7.59
C THR A 52 11.32 3.18 6.47
N LEU A 53 11.14 2.66 5.26
CA LEU A 53 11.82 3.17 4.06
C LEU A 53 11.03 4.30 3.41
N ARG A 54 9.70 4.15 3.31
CA ARG A 54 8.83 5.13 2.64
C ARG A 54 7.37 4.96 3.02
N LYS A 55 6.56 5.98 2.69
CA LYS A 55 5.11 6.02 2.87
C LYS A 55 4.46 6.50 1.58
N ILE A 56 3.50 5.73 1.08
CA ILE A 56 2.73 6.03 -0.13
C ILE A 56 1.29 6.34 0.30
N TYR A 57 0.72 7.41 -0.23
CA TYR A 57 -0.70 7.71 -0.11
C TYR A 57 -1.40 7.34 -1.41
N VAL A 58 -2.42 6.49 -1.32
CA VAL A 58 -3.13 5.98 -2.50
C VAL A 58 -3.99 7.09 -3.09
N ALA A 59 -3.92 7.24 -4.41
CA ALA A 59 -4.61 8.30 -5.12
C ALA A 59 -6.13 8.16 -4.96
N SER A 60 -6.85 9.27 -5.05
CA SER A 60 -8.31 9.24 -5.07
C SER A 60 -8.84 9.48 -6.47
N SER A 61 -9.95 8.83 -6.77
CA SER A 61 -10.76 9.07 -7.96
C SER A 61 -11.54 10.40 -7.92
N ILE A 62 -11.63 11.05 -6.75
CA ILE A 62 -12.39 12.28 -6.54
C ILE A 62 -11.47 13.48 -6.76
N SER A 63 -11.40 13.97 -7.99
CA SER A 63 -10.82 15.29 -8.27
C SER A 63 -11.92 16.36 -8.17
N GLY A 64 -11.91 17.24 -7.16
CA GLY A 64 -12.75 18.45 -7.26
C GLY A 64 -13.16 19.24 -6.02
N HIS A 65 -12.93 18.81 -4.79
CA HIS A 65 -13.44 19.54 -3.61
C HIS A 65 -12.39 19.75 -2.53
N GLY A 66 -11.51 20.76 -2.71
CA GLY A 66 -10.79 21.53 -1.68
C GLY A 66 -10.01 20.79 -0.57
N SER A 67 -10.01 19.47 -0.58
CA SER A 67 -9.48 18.56 0.43
C SER A 67 -8.90 17.37 -0.31
N ALA A 68 -7.66 17.00 0.02
CA ALA A 68 -7.04 15.79 -0.49
C ALA A 68 -7.79 14.58 0.06
N MET A 69 -8.82 14.13 -0.65
CA MET A 69 -9.44 12.85 -0.33
C MET A 69 -8.46 11.76 -0.78
N PHE A 70 -8.17 10.83 0.11
CA PHE A 70 -7.42 9.63 -0.22
C PHE A 70 -8.36 8.45 -0.06
N GLU A 71 -8.33 7.52 -1.02
CA GLU A 71 -9.17 6.34 -0.92
C GLU A 71 -8.61 5.34 0.08
N LYS A 72 -9.50 4.71 0.84
CA LYS A 72 -9.10 3.65 1.78
C LYS A 72 -8.67 2.44 0.96
N ILE A 73 -7.56 1.82 1.30
CA ILE A 73 -7.06 0.61 0.69
C ILE A 73 -7.92 -0.57 1.15
N ARG A 74 -8.29 -1.43 0.20
CA ARG A 74 -9.03 -2.66 0.45
C ARG A 74 -8.14 -3.89 0.31
N SER A 75 -7.36 -3.95 -0.77
CA SER A 75 -6.42 -5.05 -1.00
C SER A 75 -5.18 -4.60 -1.80
N MET A 76 -4.13 -5.43 -1.77
CA MET A 76 -2.84 -5.26 -2.42
C MET A 76 -2.45 -6.60 -3.03
N CYS A 77 -2.00 -6.59 -4.28
CA CYS A 77 -1.57 -7.78 -5.00
C CYS A 77 -0.23 -7.51 -5.71
N PRO A 78 0.89 -8.03 -5.18
CA PRO A 78 2.19 -7.92 -5.84
C PRO A 78 2.21 -8.60 -7.21
N SER A 79 2.94 -8.02 -8.15
CA SER A 79 3.19 -8.57 -9.49
C SER A 79 4.58 -8.17 -10.00
N SER A 80 5.02 -8.73 -11.13
CA SER A 80 6.27 -8.33 -11.78
C SER A 80 6.29 -6.88 -12.29
N TYR A 81 5.14 -6.23 -12.41
CA TYR A 81 5.01 -4.85 -12.88
C TYR A 81 4.88 -3.82 -11.76
N GLY A 82 4.80 -4.27 -10.50
CA GLY A 82 4.49 -3.43 -9.34
C GLY A 82 3.38 -4.04 -8.50
N VAL A 83 2.78 -3.22 -7.64
CA VAL A 83 1.72 -3.64 -6.71
C VAL A 83 0.39 -3.10 -7.17
N TRP A 84 -0.55 -4.00 -7.44
CA TRP A 84 -1.94 -3.65 -7.67
C TRP A 84 -2.60 -3.32 -6.34
N ILE A 85 -3.30 -2.19 -6.26
CA ILE A 85 -4.03 -1.75 -5.08
C ILE A 85 -5.49 -1.57 -5.47
N THR A 86 -6.38 -2.25 -4.76
CA THR A 86 -7.81 -1.97 -4.81
C THR A 86 -8.18 -1.06 -3.66
N THR A 87 -9.12 -0.16 -3.92
CA THR A 87 -9.62 0.76 -2.91
C THR A 87 -11.04 0.38 -2.47
N ALA A 88 -11.40 0.79 -1.27
CA ALA A 88 -12.72 0.61 -0.71
C ALA A 88 -13.63 1.76 -1.18
N HIS A 89 -14.89 1.42 -1.43
CA HIS A 89 -15.94 2.38 -1.83
C HIS A 89 -15.70 3.09 -3.18
N SER A 90 -14.74 2.64 -3.98
CA SER A 90 -14.62 3.00 -5.40
C SER A 90 -14.42 1.74 -6.24
N GLN A 91 -14.53 1.89 -7.55
CA GLN A 91 -14.25 0.83 -8.52
C GLN A 91 -12.89 1.05 -9.19
N VAL A 92 -11.94 1.61 -8.44
CA VAL A 92 -10.63 1.95 -8.95
C VAL A 92 -9.60 0.88 -8.61
N LEU A 93 -8.84 0.50 -9.62
CA LEU A 93 -7.68 -0.36 -9.51
C LEU A 93 -6.44 0.46 -9.88
N GLN A 94 -5.45 0.49 -8.99
CA GLN A 94 -4.23 1.28 -9.19
C GLN A 94 -3.00 0.37 -9.24
N LEU A 95 -2.08 0.62 -10.16
CA LEU A 95 -0.77 -0.04 -10.19
C LEU A 95 0.29 0.93 -9.68
N TRP A 96 1.00 0.50 -8.64
CA TRP A 96 2.05 1.28 -8.00
C TRP A 96 3.41 0.64 -8.22
N LYS A 97 4.39 1.46 -8.60
CA LYS A 97 5.79 1.05 -8.78
C LYS A 97 6.71 2.16 -8.31
N ASP A 98 7.75 1.82 -7.54
CA ASP A 98 8.82 2.75 -7.15
C ASP A 98 8.35 4.09 -6.53
N ASN A 99 7.21 4.07 -5.81
CA ASN A 99 6.53 5.23 -5.17
C ASN A 99 5.61 6.06 -6.09
N GLU A 100 5.42 5.64 -7.33
CA GLU A 100 4.55 6.30 -8.29
C GLU A 100 3.34 5.43 -8.63
N CYS A 101 2.19 6.07 -8.80
CA CYS A 101 1.01 5.43 -9.38
C CYS A 101 1.15 5.50 -10.90
N ILE A 102 1.49 4.37 -11.51
CA ILE A 102 1.80 4.30 -12.94
C ILE A 102 0.57 4.02 -13.80
N LEU A 103 -0.50 3.49 -13.21
CA LEU A 103 -1.75 3.21 -13.90
C LEU A 103 -2.93 3.31 -12.93
N ILE A 104 -4.02 3.93 -13.38
CA ILE A 104 -5.31 3.97 -12.68
C ILE A 104 -6.36 3.48 -13.67
N LEU A 105 -7.09 2.43 -13.29
CA LEU A 105 -8.20 1.86 -14.04
C LEU A 105 -9.49 2.14 -13.29
N ASP A 106 -10.40 2.88 -13.93
CA ASP A 106 -11.78 3.06 -13.45
C ASP A 106 -12.65 1.95 -14.03
N LEU A 107 -13.10 1.03 -13.18
CA LEU A 107 -13.98 -0.08 -13.55
C LEU A 107 -15.47 0.29 -13.38
N GLY A 108 -15.76 1.53 -12.94
CA GLY A 108 -17.08 2.07 -12.61
C GLY A 108 -18.06 2.23 -13.76
N LYS A 109 -17.59 2.17 -15.00
CA LYS A 109 -18.41 2.43 -16.18
C LYS A 109 -18.43 1.20 -17.07
N GLU A 110 -19.49 0.40 -16.97
CA GLU A 110 -19.97 -0.31 -18.15
C GLU A 110 -20.29 0.76 -19.19
N GLN A 111 -19.40 0.94 -20.17
CA GLN A 111 -19.80 1.58 -21.41
C GLN A 111 -20.78 0.59 -22.06
N TYR A 112 -22.07 0.73 -21.75
CA TYR A 112 -23.10 0.30 -22.69
C TYR A 112 -22.77 1.01 -23.98
N ASN A 113 -22.13 0.31 -24.90
CA ASN A 113 -21.96 0.76 -26.26
C ASN A 113 -23.35 1.24 -26.70
N LYS A 114 -23.47 2.56 -26.88
CA LYS A 114 -24.59 3.17 -27.61
C LYS A 114 -24.47 2.67 -29.05
N LEU A 115 -24.97 1.47 -29.28
CA LEU A 115 -25.32 0.91 -30.58
C LEU A 115 -26.81 0.59 -30.50
N MET A 116 -27.60 1.67 -30.41
CA MET A 116 -28.97 1.72 -30.92
C MET A 116 -29.09 2.96 -31.78
#